data_AF-A0A7Y5V1L7-F1
#
_entry.id   AF-A0A7Y5V1L7-F1
#
_cell.length_a   1.000
_cell.length_b   1.000
_cell.length_c   1.000
_cell.angle_alpha   90.00
_cell.angle_beta   90.00
_cell.angle_gamma   90.00
#
_symmetry.space_group_name_H-M   'P 1'
#
loop_
_entity.id
_entity.type
_entity.pdbx_description
1 polymer ?
#
loop_
_entity_poly.entity_id
_entity_poly.type
_entity_poly.pdbx_seq_one_letter_code
_entity_poly.pdbx_strand_id
1 'polypeptide(L)'
;MTSQVKIAEEKRRRWALPVVGLILILALSVIAYFLAPYVQETISDLFPAFRRDGMSRQTYQLVVAGFTLGVLLLVATLAVSLGGRRKRPLDVKNTTLEKERAAMIAGKKAMKKRQRRLNQEMRDYIRKNQK
;
A
#
# COMPACT_ATOMS: atom_id res chain seq x y z
N MET A 1 -20.22 -7.76 -8.08
CA MET A 1 -19.53 -8.84 -7.36
C MET A 1 -18.07 -8.81 -7.78
N THR A 2 -17.23 -8.17 -6.99
CA THR A 2 -15.78 -8.10 -7.22
C THR A 2 -15.19 -9.50 -7.05
N SER A 3 -14.60 -10.03 -8.13
CA SER A 3 -13.98 -11.37 -8.19
C SER A 3 -13.09 -11.63 -6.97
N GLN A 4 -13.40 -12.68 -6.22
CA GLN A 4 -12.66 -13.08 -5.00
C GLN A 4 -11.16 -13.31 -5.27
N VAL A 5 -10.78 -13.56 -6.53
CA VAL A 5 -9.39 -13.69 -6.97
C VAL A 5 -8.62 -12.37 -6.85
N LYS A 6 -9.26 -11.23 -7.14
CA LYS A 6 -8.65 -9.88 -6.98
C LYS A 6 -8.35 -9.58 -5.50
N ILE A 7 -9.19 -10.04 -4.58
CA ILE A 7 -9.01 -9.82 -3.14
C ILE A 7 -7.84 -10.66 -2.62
N ALA A 8 -7.66 -11.89 -3.11
CA ALA A 8 -6.57 -12.78 -2.69
C ALA A 8 -5.18 -12.32 -3.18
N GLU A 9 -5.05 -11.88 -4.43
CA GLU A 9 -3.79 -11.32 -4.94
C GLU A 9 -3.41 -10.00 -4.28
N GLU A 10 -4.39 -9.13 -4.03
CA GLU A 10 -4.14 -7.85 -3.34
C GLU A 10 -3.77 -8.08 -1.86
N LYS A 11 -4.38 -9.06 -1.19
CA LYS A 11 -3.97 -9.48 0.16
C LYS A 11 -2.53 -10.00 0.18
N ARG A 12 -2.17 -10.89 -0.75
CA ARG A 12 -0.82 -11.49 -0.80
C ARG A 12 0.26 -10.43 -1.06
N ARG A 13 -0.03 -9.45 -1.91
CA ARG A 13 0.89 -8.33 -2.21
C ARG A 13 1.01 -7.32 -1.06
N ARG A 14 -0.04 -7.10 -0.26
CA ARG A 14 0.01 -6.22 0.91
C ARG A 14 0.84 -6.79 2.07
N TRP A 15 0.89 -8.12 2.23
CA TRP A 15 1.71 -8.76 3.27
C TRP A 15 3.20 -8.78 2.95
N ALA A 16 3.59 -8.66 1.68
CA ALA A 16 4.98 -8.54 1.28
C ALA A 16 5.58 -7.16 1.58
N LEU A 17 4.76 -6.10 1.62
CA LEU A 17 5.22 -4.73 1.88
C LEU A 17 5.93 -4.55 3.24
N PRO A 18 5.42 -5.04 4.38
CA PRO A 18 6.12 -4.89 5.65
C PRO A 18 7.45 -5.66 5.69
N VAL A 19 7.51 -6.85 5.08
CA VAL A 19 8.74 -7.66 5.03
C VAL A 19 9.81 -6.97 4.19
N VAL A 20 9.45 -6.47 3.02
CA VAL A 20 10.36 -5.72 2.15
C VAL A 20 10.82 -4.42 2.82
N GLY A 21 9.91 -3.72 3.51
CA GLY A 21 10.26 -2.53 4.30
C GLY A 21 11.26 -2.83 5.41
N LEU A 22 11.09 -3.94 6.14
CA LEU A 22 12.00 -4.34 7.21
C LEU A 22 13.40 -4.68 6.67
N ILE A 23 13.48 -5.43 5.57
CA ILE A 23 14.76 -5.75 4.92
C ILE A 23 15.45 -4.46 4.45
N LEU A 24 14.69 -3.52 3.91
CA LEU A 24 15.21 -2.24 3.42
C LEU A 24 15.73 -1.36 4.56
N ILE A 25 15.02 -1.30 5.69
CA ILE A 25 15.49 -0.60 6.89
C ILE A 25 16.78 -1.25 7.41
N LEU A 26 16.84 -2.58 7.52
CA LEU A 26 18.05 -3.27 7.97
C LEU A 26 19.25 -2.99 7.06
N ALA A 27 19.05 -3.03 5.74
CA ALA A 27 20.09 -2.71 4.77
C ALA A 27 20.58 -1.26 4.93
N LEU A 28 19.66 -0.30 5.07
CA LEU A 28 20.00 1.11 5.31
C LEU A 28 20.72 1.31 6.63
N SER A 29 20.35 0.58 7.69
CA SER A 29 21.04 0.64 8.98
C SER A 29 22.49 0.22 8.89
N VAL A 30 22.76 -0.87 8.15
CA VAL A 30 24.14 -1.33 7.91
C VAL A 30 24.91 -0.26 7.14
N ILE A 31 24.35 0.24 6.05
CA ILE A 31 24.98 1.30 5.23
C ILE A 31 25.26 2.55 6.07
N ALA A 32 24.28 2.99 6.88
CA ALA A 32 24.42 4.15 7.75
C ALA A 32 25.56 3.99 8.77
N TYR A 33 25.70 2.80 9.35
CA TYR A 33 26.79 2.51 10.29
C TYR A 33 28.18 2.61 9.62
N PHE A 34 28.31 2.12 8.39
CA PHE A 34 29.56 2.23 7.62
C PHE A 34 29.81 3.65 7.09
N LEU A 35 28.77 4.42 6.78
CA LEU A 35 28.89 5.81 6.32
C LEU A 35 29.15 6.80 7.48
N ALA A 36 28.72 6.46 8.70
CA ALA A 36 28.86 7.31 9.89
C ALA A 36 30.25 7.96 10.09
N PRO A 37 31.40 7.24 9.95
CA PRO A 37 32.71 7.88 10.09
C PRO A 37 32.99 8.94 9.01
N TYR A 38 32.58 8.71 7.76
CA TYR A 38 32.76 9.70 6.68
C TYR A 38 31.90 10.95 6.90
N VAL A 39 30.66 10.75 7.38
CA VAL A 39 29.77 11.85 7.75
C VAL A 39 30.33 12.61 8.95
N GLN A 40 30.93 11.91 9.91
CA GLN A 40 31.58 12.51 11.07
C GLN A 40 32.72 13.45 10.64
N GLU A 41 33.61 13.01 9.75
CA GLU A 41 34.71 13.83 9.22
C GLU A 41 34.17 15.10 8.55
N THR A 42 33.16 14.93 7.69
CA THR A 42 32.52 16.04 6.98
C THR A 42 31.86 17.05 7.94
N ILE A 43 31.14 16.57 8.95
CA ILE A 43 30.49 17.45 9.95
C ILE A 43 31.53 18.18 10.80
N SER A 44 32.63 17.51 11.18
CA SER A 44 33.68 18.17 11.96
C SER A 44 34.41 19.27 11.20
N ASP A 45 34.50 19.13 9.87
CA ASP A 45 35.12 20.14 9.00
C ASP A 45 34.21 21.34 8.75
N LEU A 46 32.90 21.11 8.58
CA LEU A 46 31.91 22.17 8.34
C LEU A 46 31.45 22.87 9.62
N PHE A 47 31.35 22.15 10.73
CA PHE A 47 30.83 22.65 12.00
C PHE A 47 31.76 22.28 13.17
N PRO A 48 32.82 23.09 13.40
CA PRO A 48 33.78 22.86 14.48
C PRO A 48 33.16 22.85 15.89
N ALA A 49 31.96 23.42 16.06
CA ALA A 49 31.21 23.44 17.30
C ALA A 49 30.59 22.06 17.66
N PHE A 50 30.44 21.15 16.69
CA PHE A 50 29.97 19.78 16.91
C PHE A 50 31.15 18.83 17.20
N ARG A 51 32.07 19.26 18.06
CA ARG A 51 33.17 18.39 18.54
C ARG A 51 32.68 17.51 19.68
N ARG A 52 33.43 16.43 19.95
CA ARG A 52 33.21 15.41 20.99
C ARG A 52 33.33 15.97 22.42
N ASP A 53 32.67 17.08 22.72
CA ASP A 53 32.77 17.68 24.04
C ASP A 53 31.99 16.82 25.05
N GLY A 54 32.73 16.04 25.83
CA GLY A 54 32.22 15.21 26.92
C GLY A 54 31.61 13.86 26.53
N MET A 55 31.55 13.47 25.26
CA MET A 55 31.00 12.18 24.84
C MET A 55 32.05 11.12 24.52
N SER A 56 31.76 9.86 24.91
CA SER A 56 32.56 8.71 24.51
C SER A 56 32.58 8.54 22.99
N ARG A 57 33.68 7.99 22.45
CA ARG A 57 33.86 7.75 21.01
C ARG A 57 32.72 6.92 20.40
N GLN A 58 32.27 5.91 21.13
CA GLN A 58 31.18 5.02 20.70
C GLN A 58 29.83 5.74 20.72
N THR A 59 29.53 6.51 21.78
CA THR A 59 28.27 7.26 21.89
C THR A 59 28.13 8.26 20.74
N TYR A 60 29.19 9.03 20.47
CA TYR A 60 29.17 9.99 19.38
C TYR A 60 28.96 9.33 18.00
N GLN A 61 29.63 8.20 17.76
CA GLN A 61 29.47 7.45 16.52
C GLN A 61 28.05 6.92 16.34
N LEU A 62 27.40 6.43 17.42
CA LEU A 62 26.01 5.99 17.37
C LEU A 62 25.05 7.13 17.08
N VAL A 63 25.28 8.32 17.64
CA VAL A 63 24.46 9.51 17.37
C VAL A 63 24.56 9.92 15.91
N VAL A 64 25.78 10.00 15.36
CA VAL A 64 26.01 10.34 13.95
C VAL A 64 25.44 9.27 13.02
N ALA A 65 25.58 7.99 13.35
CA ALA A 65 24.98 6.89 12.60
C ALA A 65 23.44 6.98 12.61
N GLY A 66 22.83 7.28 13.76
CA GLY A 66 21.39 7.48 13.88
C GLY A 66 20.89 8.67 13.06
N PHE A 67 21.62 9.79 13.07
CA PHE A 67 21.32 10.95 12.23
C PHE A 67 21.40 10.60 10.74
N THR A 68 22.50 9.96 10.33
CA THR A 68 22.73 9.53 8.94
C THR A 68 21.64 8.58 8.46
N LEU A 69 21.23 7.64 9.32
CA LEU A 69 20.12 6.73 9.07
C LEU A 69 18.81 7.48 8.88
N GLY A 70 18.52 8.47 9.72
CA GLY A 70 17.34 9.32 9.58
C GLY A 70 17.29 10.04 8.22
N VAL A 71 18.40 10.62 7.78
CA VAL A 71 18.52 11.26 6.46
C VAL A 71 18.30 10.23 5.34
N LEU A 72 18.95 9.07 5.42
CA LEU A 72 18.80 8.00 4.43
C LEU A 72 17.36 7.47 4.34
N LEU A 73 16.66 7.33 5.47
CA LEU A 73 15.24 6.95 5.48
C LEU A 73 14.36 8.00 4.82
N LEU A 74 14.66 9.29 5.02
CA LEU A 74 13.93 10.39 4.41
C LEU A 74 14.10 10.36 2.88
N VAL A 75 15.32 10.12 2.40
CA VAL A 75 15.61 9.94 0.96
C VAL A 75 14.92 8.68 0.42
N ALA A 76 14.99 7.56 1.13
CA ALA A 76 14.38 6.31 0.72
C ALA A 76 12.85 6.41 0.64
N THR A 77 12.21 7.06 1.62
CA THR A 77 10.76 7.29 1.62
C THR A 77 10.33 8.22 0.48
N LEU A 78 11.12 9.26 0.19
CA LEU A 78 10.92 10.09 -1.00
C LEU A 78 11.06 9.28 -2.31
N ALA A 79 12.07 8.43 -2.42
CA ALA A 79 12.28 7.58 -3.59
C ALA A 79 11.12 6.58 -3.80
N VAL A 80 10.66 5.94 -2.72
CA VAL A 80 9.49 5.04 -2.78
C VAL A 80 8.21 5.81 -3.11
N SER A 81 8.04 7.02 -2.58
CA SER A 81 6.90 7.89 -2.88
C SER A 81 6.86 8.27 -4.38
N LEU A 82 8.00 8.68 -4.94
CA LEU A 82 8.13 9.05 -6.35
C LEU A 82 8.01 7.84 -7.29
N GLY A 83 8.63 6.71 -6.96
CA GLY A 83 8.61 5.49 -7.77
C GLY A 83 7.33 4.65 -7.64
N GLY A 84 6.62 4.77 -6.51
CA GLY A 84 5.46 3.94 -6.16
C GLY A 84 4.19 4.25 -6.95
N ARG A 85 4.14 5.36 -7.69
CA ARG A 85 2.96 5.77 -8.48
C ARG A 85 3.28 5.86 -9.98
N ARG A 86 3.48 4.71 -10.61
CA ARG A 86 2.78 4.49 -11.89
C ARG A 86 1.56 3.66 -11.54
N LYS A 87 0.38 4.30 -11.50
CA LYS A 87 -0.90 3.61 -11.59
C LYS A 87 -0.84 2.83 -12.90
N ARG A 88 -0.34 1.59 -12.87
CA ARG A 88 -0.42 0.71 -14.01
C ARG A 88 -1.92 0.65 -14.33
N PRO A 89 -2.35 1.01 -15.54
CA PRO A 89 -3.74 0.75 -15.90
C PRO A 89 -3.93 -0.74 -15.60
N LEU A 90 -4.93 -1.07 -14.78
CA LEU A 90 -5.26 -2.46 -14.57
C LEU A 90 -5.40 -3.05 -15.97
N ASP A 91 -4.56 -4.01 -16.31
CA ASP A 91 -4.65 -4.75 -17.56
C ASP A 91 -5.88 -5.65 -17.42
N VAL A 92 -7.05 -5.03 -17.53
CA VAL A 92 -8.33 -5.71 -17.43
C VAL A 92 -8.50 -6.44 -18.75
N LYS A 93 -8.01 -7.69 -18.80
CA LYS A 93 -8.24 -8.59 -19.94
C LYS A 93 -9.69 -8.48 -20.38
N ASN A 94 -9.92 -8.16 -21.65
CA ASN A 94 -11.26 -7.95 -22.23
C ASN A 94 -12.24 -9.10 -21.92
N THR A 95 -11.73 -10.33 -21.80
CA THR A 95 -12.51 -11.52 -21.42
C THR A 95 -13.13 -11.44 -20.02
N THR A 96 -12.52 -10.68 -19.09
CA THR A 96 -13.10 -10.44 -17.75
C THR A 96 -14.23 -9.42 -17.79
N LEU A 97 -14.13 -8.40 -18.65
CA LEU A 97 -15.20 -7.41 -18.86
C LEU A 97 -16.42 -8.06 -19.52
N GLU A 98 -16.21 -8.98 -20.46
CA GLU A 98 -17.31 -9.72 -21.10
C GLU A 98 -18.06 -10.62 -20.12
N LYS A 99 -17.33 -11.34 -19.27
CA LYS A 99 -17.94 -12.16 -18.20
C LYS A 99 -18.70 -11.32 -17.19
N GLU A 100 -18.16 -10.16 -16.80
CA GLU A 100 -18.85 -9.21 -15.90
C GLU A 100 -20.11 -8.62 -16.55
N ARG A 101 -20.07 -8.26 -17.84
CA ARG A 101 -21.24 -7.81 -18.60
C ARG A 101 -22.31 -8.91 -18.69
N ALA A 102 -21.92 -10.14 -19.01
CA ALA A 102 -22.83 -11.28 -19.08
C ALA A 102 -23.52 -11.55 -17.73
N ALA A 103 -22.75 -11.53 -16.63
CA ALA A 103 -23.28 -11.68 -15.28
C ALA A 103 -24.24 -10.54 -14.90
N MET A 104 -23.93 -9.30 -15.30
CA MET A 104 -24.79 -8.15 -15.05
C MET A 104 -26.12 -8.24 -15.81
N ILE A 105 -26.09 -8.67 -17.08
CA ILE A 105 -27.30 -8.86 -17.89
C ILE A 105 -28.16 -9.98 -17.30
N ALA A 106 -27.56 -11.10 -16.90
CA ALA A 106 -28.26 -12.21 -16.24
C ALA A 106 -28.91 -11.76 -14.92
N GLY A 107 -28.19 -11.00 -14.10
CA GLY A 107 -28.71 -10.43 -12.85
C GLY A 107 -29.89 -9.48 -13.08
N LYS A 108 -29.81 -8.58 -14.06
CA LYS A 108 -30.92 -7.67 -14.42
C LYS A 108 -32.16 -8.44 -14.88
N LYS A 109 -32.00 -9.50 -15.68
CA LYS A 109 -33.12 -10.36 -16.12
C LYS A 109 -33.77 -11.09 -14.94
N ALA A 110 -32.99 -11.64 -14.02
CA ALA A 110 -33.49 -12.31 -12.83
C ALA A 110 -34.26 -11.34 -11.90
N MET A 111 -33.74 -10.14 -11.69
CA MET A 111 -34.38 -9.11 -10.88
C MET A 111 -35.72 -8.66 -11.48
N LYS A 112 -35.76 -8.42 -12.80
CA LYS A 112 -37.01 -8.07 -13.51
C LYS A 112 -38.06 -9.17 -13.42
N LYS A 113 -37.66 -10.45 -13.49
CA LYS A 113 -38.56 -11.60 -13.32
C LYS A 113 -39.12 -11.66 -11.89
N ARG A 114 -38.28 -11.41 -10.89
CA ARG A 114 -38.70 -11.36 -9.47
C ARG A 114 -39.68 -10.20 -9.21
N GLN A 115 -39.40 -9.01 -9.74
CA GLN A 115 -40.32 -7.86 -9.63
C GLN A 115 -41.68 -8.14 -10.28
N ARG A 116 -41.71 -8.80 -11.44
CA ARG A 116 -42.97 -9.18 -12.09
C ARG A 116 -43.81 -10.13 -11.23
N ARG A 117 -43.18 -11.12 -10.59
CA ARG A 117 -43.86 -12.05 -9.69
C ARG A 117 -44.43 -11.33 -8.46
N LEU A 118 -43.62 -10.49 -7.82
CA LEU A 118 -44.07 -9.69 -6.67
C LEU A 118 -45.24 -8.77 -7.03
N ASN A 119 -45.21 -8.14 -8.20
CA ASN A 119 -46.31 -7.28 -8.66
C ASN A 119 -47.59 -8.08 -8.95
N GLN A 120 -47.48 -9.32 -9.44
CA GLN A 120 -48.63 -10.20 -9.64
C GLN A 120 -49.22 -10.65 -8.30
N GLU A 121 -48.37 -11.11 -7.38
CA GLU A 121 -48.77 -11.50 -6.02
C GLU A 121 -49.45 -10.35 -5.27
N MET A 122 -48.94 -9.12 -5.39
CA MET A 122 -49.53 -7.94 -4.77
C MET A 122 -50.91 -7.59 -5.37
N ARG A 123 -51.07 -7.72 -6.70
CA ARG A 123 -52.37 -7.53 -7.36
C ARG A 123 -53.39 -8.57 -6.93
N ASP A 124 -52.97 -9.83 -6.81
CA ASP A 124 -53.84 -10.92 -6.37
C ASP A 124 -54.23 -10.77 -4.89
N TYR A 125 -53.31 -10.29 -4.04
CA TYR A 125 -53.59 -9.97 -2.64
C TYR A 125 -54.63 -8.86 -2.50
N ILE A 126 -54.47 -7.75 -3.22
CA ILE A 126 -55.45 -6.64 -3.21
C ILE A 126 -56.82 -7.12 -3.68
N ARG A 127 -56.86 -7.94 -4.75
CA ARG A 127 -58.12 -8.48 -5.30
C ARG A 127 -58.84 -9.42 -4.34
N LYS A 128 -58.11 -10.16 -3.51
CA LYS A 128 -58.68 -11.06 -2.48
C LYS A 128 -59.20 -10.29 -1.28
N ASN A 129 -58.56 -9.19 -0.89
CA ASN A 129 -58.94 -8.41 0.30
C ASN A 129 -59.95 -7.27 0.03
N GLN A 130 -60.36 -7.07 -1.23
CA GLN A 130 -61.42 -6.13 -1.62
C GLN A 130 -62.77 -6.81 -1.94
N LYS A 131 -62.89 -8.11 -1.70
CA LYS A 131 -64.15 -8.85 -1.68
C LYS A 131 -64.54 -9.16 -0.24
#